data_AF-A0A0A6VGV9-F1
#
_entry.id   AF-A0A0A6VGV9-F1
#
_cell.length_a   1.000
_cell.length_b   1.000
_cell.length_c   1.000
_cell.angle_alpha   90.00
_cell.angle_beta   90.00
_cell.angle_gamma   90.00
#
_symmetry.space_group_name_H-M   'P 1'
#
loop_
_entity.id
_entity.type
_entity.pdbx_description
1 polymer ?
#
loop_
_entity_poly.entity_id
_entity_poly.type
_entity_poly.pdbx_seq_one_letter_code
_entity_poly.pdbx_strand_id
1 'polypeptide(L)'
;MKLFIEYILDEIDLIGTANGYRVSLSATKNDDNYMRGTLQYFDQYFDIHYVIIFSFPEENPNLNYHFWILDKQGNQQLVKENDQKESLMGKIKENALQEIHINLTQGEGIRLLLDTIRNVVKE
;
A
#
# COMPACT_ATOMS: atom_id res chain seq x y z
N MET A 1 -19.58 -2.46 13.07
CA MET A 1 -18.32 -2.73 13.80
C MET A 1 -17.22 -2.77 12.75
N LYS A 2 -16.20 -1.94 12.92
CA LYS A 2 -15.10 -1.79 11.96
C LYS A 2 -14.00 -2.81 12.27
N LEU A 3 -13.43 -3.46 11.27
CA LEU A 3 -12.29 -4.37 11.43
C LEU A 3 -11.05 -3.56 11.82
N PHE A 4 -10.16 -4.15 12.62
CA PHE A 4 -8.98 -3.46 13.11
C PHE A 4 -8.06 -2.92 11.98
N ILE A 5 -7.92 -3.68 10.89
CA ILE A 5 -7.19 -3.22 9.69
C ILE A 5 -7.80 -1.95 9.09
N GLU A 6 -9.12 -1.80 9.12
CA GLU A 6 -9.75 -0.62 8.53
C GLU A 6 -9.46 0.64 9.37
N TYR A 7 -9.20 0.54 10.67
CA TYR A 7 -8.71 1.68 11.47
C TYR A 7 -7.29 2.06 11.07
N ILE A 8 -6.45 1.07 10.76
CA ILE A 8 -5.08 1.33 10.28
C ILE A 8 -5.13 2.00 8.90
N LEU A 9 -6.03 1.59 8.02
CA LEU A 9 -6.22 2.22 6.72
C LEU A 9 -6.72 3.67 6.84
N ASP A 10 -7.59 3.98 7.82
CA ASP A 10 -7.97 5.38 8.12
C ASP A 10 -6.77 6.22 8.56
N GLU A 11 -5.92 5.68 9.44
CA GLU A 11 -4.70 6.38 9.88
C GLU A 11 -3.74 6.64 8.71
N ILE A 12 -3.67 5.71 7.75
CA ILE A 12 -2.90 5.88 6.51
C ILE A 12 -3.53 6.99 5.65
N ASP A 13 -4.85 6.99 5.45
CA ASP A 13 -5.59 8.05 4.76
C ASP A 13 -5.34 9.44 5.37
N LEU A 14 -5.38 9.54 6.70
CA LEU A 14 -5.06 10.77 7.42
C LEU A 14 -3.64 11.27 7.14
N ILE A 15 -2.66 10.39 6.93
CA ILE A 15 -1.31 10.81 6.53
C ILE A 15 -1.33 11.46 5.15
N GLY A 16 -2.02 10.86 4.17
CA GLY A 16 -2.11 11.42 2.81
C GLY A 16 -2.80 12.78 2.80
N THR A 17 -3.97 12.87 3.44
CA THR A 17 -4.75 14.11 3.51
C THR A 17 -4.04 15.23 4.28
N ALA A 18 -3.28 14.90 5.34
CA ALA A 18 -2.46 15.88 6.06
C ALA A 18 -1.31 16.47 5.21
N ASN A 19 -0.87 15.75 4.18
CA ASN A 19 0.14 16.22 3.21
C ASN A 19 -0.49 16.80 1.94
N GLY A 20 -1.78 17.16 1.96
CA GLY A 20 -2.44 17.84 0.85
C GLY A 20 -2.91 16.93 -0.30
N TYR A 21 -2.74 15.61 -0.17
CA TYR A 21 -3.25 14.65 -1.15
C TYR A 21 -4.73 14.34 -0.95
N ARG A 22 -5.38 13.97 -2.04
CA ARG A 22 -6.61 13.17 -2.02
C ARG A 22 -6.22 11.71 -1.96
N VAL A 23 -7.02 10.91 -1.25
CA VAL A 23 -6.76 9.48 -1.06
C VAL A 23 -7.92 8.67 -1.60
N SER A 24 -7.61 7.59 -2.32
CA SER A 24 -8.60 6.63 -2.81
C SER A 24 -8.18 5.22 -2.42
N LEU A 25 -9.06 4.50 -1.73
CA LEU A 25 -8.92 3.08 -1.44
C LEU A 25 -9.67 2.26 -2.49
N SER A 26 -8.94 1.44 -3.23
CA SER A 26 -9.47 0.43 -4.14
C SER A 26 -9.21 -0.95 -3.54
N ALA A 27 -10.24 -1.62 -3.05
CA ALA A 27 -10.14 -2.99 -2.54
C ALA A 27 -10.55 -3.99 -3.61
N THR A 28 -9.69 -4.96 -3.91
CA THR A 28 -10.00 -6.09 -4.79
C THR A 28 -10.27 -7.33 -3.96
N LYS A 29 -11.48 -7.90 -4.08
CA LYS A 29 -11.82 -9.23 -3.53
C LYS A 29 -11.40 -10.34 -4.51
N ASN A 30 -10.18 -10.29 -5.03
CA ASN A 30 -9.75 -11.31 -5.98
C ASN A 30 -8.95 -12.38 -5.24
N ASP A 31 -9.56 -13.54 -5.01
CA ASP A 31 -8.99 -14.64 -4.24
C ASP A 31 -7.71 -15.22 -4.90
N ASP A 32 -7.53 -15.00 -6.20
CA ASP A 32 -6.37 -15.48 -6.97
C ASP A 32 -5.14 -14.56 -6.91
N ASN A 33 -5.33 -13.29 -6.49
CA ASN A 33 -4.25 -12.32 -6.36
C ASN A 33 -4.25 -11.79 -4.94
N TYR A 34 -3.30 -12.23 -4.13
CA TYR A 34 -3.10 -11.92 -2.71
C TYR A 34 -3.15 -10.42 -2.33
N MET A 35 -3.20 -9.50 -3.31
CA MET A 35 -3.49 -8.08 -3.14
C MET A 35 -4.90 -7.85 -2.57
N ARG A 36 -4.94 -7.37 -1.33
CA ARG A 36 -6.20 -7.05 -0.65
C ARG A 36 -6.72 -5.66 -1.01
N GLY A 37 -5.82 -4.75 -1.35
CA GLY A 37 -6.21 -3.43 -1.83
C GLY A 37 -5.04 -2.52 -2.11
N THR A 38 -5.39 -1.34 -2.61
CA THR A 38 -4.47 -0.30 -3.01
C THR A 38 -5.01 1.04 -2.54
N LEU A 39 -4.18 1.82 -1.85
CA LEU A 39 -4.40 3.22 -1.52
C LEU A 39 -3.60 4.08 -2.49
N GLN A 40 -4.25 5.06 -3.10
CA GLN A 40 -3.62 5.97 -4.05
C GLN A 40 -3.67 7.38 -3.50
N TYR A 41 -2.52 8.05 -3.46
CA TYR A 41 -2.41 9.46 -3.11
C TYR A 41 -2.24 10.26 -4.40
N PHE A 42 -3.17 11.19 -4.63
CA PHE A 42 -3.24 11.95 -5.86
C PHE A 42 -3.63 13.41 -5.59
N ASP A 43 -3.26 14.30 -6.49
CA ASP A 43 -3.58 15.72 -6.37
C ASP A 43 -4.92 16.09 -7.02
N GLN A 44 -5.22 17.39 -7.09
CA GLN A 44 -6.44 17.91 -7.70
C GLN A 44 -6.55 17.64 -9.22
N TYR A 45 -5.43 17.32 -9.88
CA TYR A 45 -5.35 17.01 -11.31
C TYR A 45 -5.41 15.49 -11.58
N PHE A 46 -5.62 14.68 -10.54
CA PHE A 46 -5.59 13.21 -10.61
C PHE A 46 -4.21 12.64 -10.98
N ASP A 47 -3.14 13.42 -10.80
CA ASP A 47 -1.79 12.90 -10.86
C ASP A 47 -1.51 12.05 -9.60
N ILE A 48 -1.20 10.77 -9.80
CA ILE A 48 -0.85 9.85 -8.71
C ILE A 48 0.61 10.08 -8.32
N HIS A 49 0.83 10.39 -7.04
CA HIS A 49 2.15 10.63 -6.45
C HIS A 49 2.66 9.40 -5.71
N TYR A 50 1.77 8.71 -4.98
CA TYR A 50 2.11 7.49 -4.26
C TYR A 50 1.01 6.44 -4.38
N VAL A 51 1.44 5.19 -4.33
CA VAL A 51 0.57 4.02 -4.30
C VAL A 51 1.02 3.11 -3.17
N ILE A 52 0.13 2.81 -2.23
CA ILE A 52 0.35 1.88 -1.14
C ILE A 52 -0.46 0.62 -1.42
N ILE A 53 0.23 -0.47 -1.71
CA ILE A 53 -0.36 -1.79 -1.95
C ILE A 53 -0.25 -2.59 -0.67
N PHE A 54 -1.31 -3.33 -0.30
CA PHE A 54 -1.24 -4.22 0.85
C PHE A 54 -1.85 -5.60 0.60
N SER A 55 -1.23 -6.62 1.18
CA SER A 55 -1.62 -8.03 1.10
C SER A 55 -1.44 -8.75 2.44
N PHE A 56 -1.87 -10.00 2.49
CA PHE A 56 -1.55 -10.95 3.57
C PHE A 56 -0.75 -12.13 2.99
N PRO A 57 0.10 -12.81 3.79
CA PRO A 57 0.85 -13.97 3.31
C PRO A 57 -0.06 -15.18 3.02
N GLU A 58 0.35 -16.01 2.04
CA GLU A 58 -0.44 -17.13 1.50
C GLU A 58 -0.74 -18.23 2.54
N GLU A 59 0.20 -18.49 3.47
CA GLU A 59 0.08 -19.52 4.49
C GLU A 59 -0.15 -18.91 5.88
N ASN A 60 -1.30 -19.24 6.49
CA ASN A 60 -1.71 -18.84 7.84
C ASN A 60 -1.48 -17.35 8.16
N PRO A 61 -2.40 -16.47 7.73
CA PRO A 61 -2.13 -15.05 7.77
C PRO A 61 -1.87 -14.52 9.17
N ASN A 62 -2.26 -15.15 10.29
CA ASN A 62 -1.90 -14.75 11.68
C ASN A 62 -1.93 -13.22 11.93
N LEU A 63 -2.81 -12.50 11.22
CA LEU A 63 -2.89 -11.03 11.18
C LEU A 63 -1.59 -10.32 10.72
N ASN A 64 -0.75 -11.00 9.97
CA ASN A 64 0.38 -10.46 9.23
C ASN A 64 -0.08 -9.81 7.93
N TYR A 65 0.50 -8.65 7.63
CA TYR A 65 0.26 -7.89 6.41
C TYR A 65 1.59 -7.42 5.84
N HIS A 66 1.63 -7.39 4.51
CA HIS A 66 2.71 -6.79 3.75
C HIS A 66 2.19 -5.51 3.12
N PHE A 67 2.98 -4.44 3.20
CA PHE A 67 2.71 -3.17 2.56
C PHE A 67 3.89 -2.83 1.64
N TRP A 68 3.58 -2.39 0.43
CA TRP A 68 4.55 -1.86 -0.52
C TRP A 68 4.15 -0.43 -0.87
N ILE A 69 5.13 0.48 -0.80
CA ILE A 69 4.93 1.89 -1.15
C ILE A 69 5.67 2.13 -2.46
N LEU A 70 4.95 2.61 -3.48
CA LEU A 70 5.50 3.05 -4.75
C LEU A 70 5.32 4.56 -4.89
N ASP A 71 6.28 5.22 -5.53
CA ASP A 71 6.10 6.59 -6.03
C ASP A 71 5.52 6.58 -7.46
N LYS A 72 5.41 7.79 -8.03
CA LYS A 72 4.98 8.01 -9.41
C LYS A 72 5.79 7.19 -10.42
N GLN A 73 7.11 7.06 -10.25
CA GLN A 73 7.96 6.33 -11.18
C GLN A 73 7.72 4.82 -11.07
N GLY A 74 7.75 4.27 -9.86
CA GLY A 74 7.50 2.85 -9.61
C GLY A 74 6.11 2.43 -10.10
N ASN A 75 5.09 3.25 -9.85
CA ASN A 75 3.74 3.00 -10.35
C ASN A 75 3.68 3.01 -11.89
N GLN A 76 4.40 3.92 -12.56
CA GLN A 76 4.46 3.94 -14.02
C GLN A 76 5.14 2.70 -14.61
N GLN A 77 6.15 2.14 -13.93
CA GLN A 77 6.81 0.90 -14.36
C GLN A 77 5.86 -0.28 -14.32
N LEU A 78 4.99 -0.38 -13.31
CA LEU A 78 3.96 -1.41 -13.24
C LEU A 78 3.00 -1.39 -14.45
N VAL A 79 2.62 -0.19 -14.93
CA VAL A 79 1.67 -0.03 -16.03
C VAL A 79 2.30 -0.28 -17.40
N LYS A 80 3.59 0.06 -17.57
CA LYS A 80 4.29 -0.04 -18.87
C LYS A 80 4.62 -1.48 -19.26
N GLU A 81 4.70 -2.40 -18.32
CA GLU A 81 5.22 -3.77 -18.54
C GLU A 81 4.13 -4.85 -18.60
N ASN A 82 2.92 -4.53 -19.08
CA ASN A 82 1.85 -5.52 -19.26
C ASN A 82 2.20 -6.67 -20.24
N ASP A 83 3.32 -6.57 -20.96
CA ASP A 83 3.76 -7.55 -21.98
C ASP A 83 4.76 -8.62 -21.49
N GLN A 84 5.16 -8.62 -20.21
CA GLN A 84 6.13 -9.61 -19.70
C GLN A 84 5.47 -10.69 -18.82
N LYS A 85 5.92 -11.95 -18.97
CA LYS A 85 5.53 -13.17 -18.22
C LYS A 85 5.74 -13.11 -16.69
N GLU A 86 6.23 -12.00 -16.18
CA GLU A 86 6.57 -11.84 -14.77
C GLU A 86 5.33 -11.50 -13.94
N SER A 87 5.20 -12.15 -12.78
CA SER A 87 4.04 -11.95 -11.89
C SER A 87 3.95 -10.51 -11.41
N LEU A 88 2.72 -9.97 -11.32
CA LEU A 88 2.45 -8.62 -10.82
C LEU A 88 3.12 -8.35 -9.46
N MET A 89 3.12 -9.34 -8.57
CA MET A 89 3.77 -9.23 -7.26
C MET A 89 5.30 -9.12 -7.34
N GLY A 90 5.94 -9.76 -8.32
CA GLY A 90 7.37 -9.60 -8.57
C GLY A 90 7.72 -8.15 -8.91
N LYS A 91 6.96 -7.56 -9.83
CA LYS A 91 7.12 -6.16 -10.24
C LYS A 91 6.84 -5.18 -9.12
N ILE A 92 5.80 -5.43 -8.31
CA ILE A 92 5.50 -4.60 -7.14
C ILE A 92 6.69 -4.58 -6.19
N LYS A 93 7.28 -5.75 -5.89
CA LYS A 93 8.44 -5.85 -5.01
C LYS A 93 9.67 -5.15 -5.58
N GLU A 94 9.91 -5.29 -6.87
CA GLU A 94 11.08 -4.67 -7.53
C GLU A 94 10.98 -3.13 -7.59
N ASN A 95 9.77 -2.60 -7.81
CA ASN A 95 9.55 -1.17 -8.01
C ASN A 95 9.06 -0.44 -6.75
N ALA A 96 8.99 -1.14 -5.60
CA ALA A 96 8.62 -0.53 -4.34
C ALA A 96 9.79 0.29 -3.77
N LEU A 97 9.50 1.53 -3.36
CA LEU A 97 10.42 2.34 -2.58
C LEU A 97 10.68 1.75 -1.20
N GLN A 98 9.64 1.16 -0.61
CA GLN A 98 9.67 0.55 0.72
C GLN A 98 8.76 -0.68 0.76
N GLU A 99 9.22 -1.71 1.46
CA GLU A 99 8.45 -2.90 1.80
C GLU A 99 8.40 -3.03 3.32
N ILE A 100 7.20 -3.18 3.87
CA ILE A 100 6.95 -3.16 5.31
C ILE A 100 6.10 -4.37 5.68
N HIS A 101 6.59 -5.19 6.61
CA HIS A 101 5.88 -6.36 7.11
C HIS A 101 5.46 -6.11 8.54
N ILE A 102 4.17 -6.26 8.84
CA ILE A 102 3.65 -6.04 10.19
C ILE A 102 2.73 -7.18 10.62
N ASN A 103 2.67 -7.40 11.93
CA ASN A 103 1.61 -8.16 12.55
C ASN A 103 0.65 -7.21 13.27
N LEU A 104 -0.64 -7.25 12.94
CA LEU A 104 -1.62 -6.34 13.55
C LEU A 104 -1.81 -6.55 15.05
N THR A 105 -1.37 -7.67 15.62
CA THR A 105 -1.38 -7.88 17.08
C THR A 105 -0.26 -7.11 17.78
N GLN A 106 0.74 -6.63 17.03
CA GLN A 106 1.90 -5.93 17.55
C GLN A 106 1.81 -4.43 17.24
N GLY A 107 1.50 -3.64 18.26
CA GLY A 107 1.39 -2.19 18.12
C GLY A 107 2.67 -1.50 17.65
N GLU A 108 3.84 -2.08 17.89
CA GLU A 108 5.12 -1.59 17.38
C GLU A 108 5.19 -1.65 15.85
N GLY A 109 4.76 -2.74 15.23
CA GLY A 109 4.71 -2.87 13.77
C GLY A 109 3.79 -1.83 13.14
N ILE A 110 2.64 -1.56 13.77
CA ILE A 110 1.70 -0.54 13.29
C ILE A 110 2.34 0.86 13.36
N ARG A 111 3.03 1.19 14.45
CA ARG A 111 3.75 2.47 14.56
C ARG A 111 4.84 2.61 13.51
N LEU A 112 5.62 1.54 13.29
CA LEU A 112 6.64 1.50 12.25
C LEU A 112 6.04 1.75 10.86
N LEU A 113 4.92 1.11 10.54
CA LEU A 113 4.20 1.32 9.27
C LEU A 113 3.81 2.79 9.09
N LEU A 114 3.13 3.37 10.07
CA LEU A 114 2.67 4.76 9.99
C LEU A 114 3.84 5.74 9.90
N ASP A 115 4.91 5.54 10.67
CA ASP A 115 6.08 6.41 10.64
C ASP A 115 6.86 6.29 9.32
N THR A 116 6.92 5.10 8.74
CA THR A 116 7.55 4.90 7.42
C THR A 116 6.76 5.61 6.33
N ILE A 117 5.43 5.44 6.30
CA ILE A 117 4.58 6.15 5.34
C ILE A 117 4.72 7.66 5.52
N ARG A 118 4.68 8.16 6.77
CA ARG A 118 4.88 9.58 7.05
C ARG A 118 6.21 10.07 6.51
N ASN A 119 7.30 9.32 6.67
CA ASN A 119 8.63 9.71 6.19
C ASN A 119 8.76 9.69 4.66
N VAL A 120 8.12 8.75 3.98
CA VAL A 120 8.13 8.65 2.52
C VAL A 120 7.30 9.75 1.87
N VAL A 121 6.18 10.13 2.51
CA VAL A 121 5.18 11.07 1.98
C VAL A 121 5.44 12.51 2.46
N LYS A 122 6.56 12.78 3.15
CA LYS A 122 6.93 14.17 3.48
C LYS A 122 7.31 14.90 2.21
N GLU A 123 6.54 15.92 1.86
CA GLU A 123 6.99 16.99 0.96
C GLU A 123 7.99 17.92 1.68
#